data_AF-A0A0D0DN73-F1
#
_entry.id   AF-A0A0D0DN73-F1
#
_cell.length_a   1.000
_cell.length_b   1.000
_cell.length_c   1.000
_cell.angle_alpha   90.00
_cell.angle_beta   90.00
_cell.angle_gamma   90.00
#
_symmetry.space_group_name_H-M   'P 1'
#
loop_
_entity.id
_entity.type
_entity.pdbx_description
1 polymer ?
#
loop_
_entity_poly.entity_id
_entity_poly.type
_entity_poly.pdbx_seq_one_letter_code
_entity_poly.pdbx_strand_id
1 'polypeptide(L)'
;MQFLTLLVSIASLYAYTLVCVHAQPGCTNCPAEVDGLKLYQACLRSRSTHCTYGLVHLKWIYCHYDEQGTLIATSEGTSCPSPMSLASGCKACTTPGPP
;
A
#
# COMPACT_ATOMS: atom_id res chain seq x y z
N MET A 1 -2.73 41.24 -33.14
CA MET A 1 -3.91 40.42 -32.78
C MET A 1 -3.65 38.91 -32.72
N GLN A 2 -2.55 38.37 -33.29
CA GLN A 2 -2.26 36.92 -33.31
C GLN A 2 -1.46 36.38 -32.11
N PHE A 3 -0.77 37.24 -31.36
CA PHE A 3 0.03 36.83 -30.19
C PHE A 3 -0.82 36.45 -28.97
N LEU A 4 -1.98 37.10 -28.79
CA LEU A 4 -2.88 36.85 -27.65
C LEU A 4 -3.57 35.48 -27.73
N THR A 5 -3.94 35.04 -28.93
CA THR A 5 -4.56 33.73 -29.15
C THR A 5 -3.61 32.59 -28.84
N LEU A 6 -2.32 32.73 -29.18
CA LEU A 6 -1.30 31.72 -28.91
C LEU A 6 -1.09 31.50 -27.39
N LEU A 7 -1.08 32.59 -26.61
CA LEU A 7 -0.94 32.53 -25.15
C LEU A 7 -2.13 31.84 -24.47
N VAL A 8 -3.35 32.09 -24.94
CA VAL A 8 -4.56 31.40 -24.43
C VAL A 8 -4.49 29.91 -24.72
N SER A 9 -4.01 29.51 -25.91
CA SER A 9 -3.85 28.09 -26.25
C SER A 9 -2.81 27.37 -25.39
N ILE A 10 -1.69 28.03 -25.05
CA ILE A 10 -0.64 27.47 -24.19
C ILE A 10 -1.13 27.36 -22.73
N ALA A 11 -1.84 28.38 -22.24
CA ALA A 11 -2.43 28.36 -20.90
C ALA A 11 -3.49 27.25 -20.75
N SER A 12 -4.30 27.01 -21.78
CA SER A 12 -5.23 25.87 -21.79
C SER A 12 -4.50 24.53 -21.81
N LEU A 13 -3.37 24.39 -22.54
CA LEU A 13 -2.61 23.13 -22.60
C LEU A 13 -1.98 22.76 -21.25
N TYR A 14 -1.47 23.74 -20.49
CA TYR A 14 -0.89 23.52 -19.16
C TYR A 14 -1.91 23.04 -18.11
N ALA A 15 -3.19 23.35 -18.28
CA ALA A 15 -4.24 22.88 -17.38
C ALA A 15 -4.50 21.37 -17.54
N TYR A 16 -4.22 20.77 -18.70
CA TYR A 16 -4.45 19.33 -18.95
C TYR A 16 -3.29 18.44 -18.49
N THR A 17 -2.11 18.99 -18.20
CA THR A 17 -0.97 18.20 -17.67
C THR A 17 -0.98 18.05 -16.16
N LEU A 18 -1.89 18.73 -15.45
CA LEU A 18 -2.02 18.70 -13.99
C LEU A 18 -3.25 17.90 -13.51
N VAL A 19 -3.80 17.02 -14.35
CA VAL A 19 -4.47 15.84 -13.81
C VAL A 19 -3.38 14.91 -13.30
N CYS A 20 -2.86 15.25 -12.11
CA CYS A 20 -2.13 14.36 -11.25
C CYS A 20 -2.94 13.07 -11.16
N VAL A 21 -2.52 12.07 -11.91
CA VAL A 21 -2.88 10.68 -11.65
C VAL A 21 -2.39 10.46 -10.23
N HIS A 22 -3.31 10.53 -9.27
CA HIS A 22 -3.11 9.96 -7.96
C HIS A 22 -2.94 8.48 -8.22
N ALA A 23 -1.72 8.06 -8.55
CA ALA A 23 -1.34 6.66 -8.51
C ALA A 23 -1.67 6.24 -7.08
N GLN A 24 -2.67 5.38 -6.93
CA GLN A 24 -2.97 4.83 -5.61
C GLN A 24 -1.65 4.28 -5.08
N PRO A 25 -1.24 4.63 -3.84
CA PRO A 25 -0.04 4.07 -3.27
C PRO A 25 -0.14 2.55 -3.37
N GLY A 26 0.85 1.92 -3.98
CA GLY A 26 0.92 0.46 -4.04
C GLY A 26 0.92 -0.08 -2.62
N CYS A 27 0.17 -1.15 -2.38
CA CYS A 27 0.31 -1.92 -1.13
C CYS A 27 1.07 -3.19 -1.43
N THR A 28 1.68 -3.74 -0.39
CA THR A 28 2.28 -5.06 -0.47
C THR A 28 1.19 -6.12 -0.66
N ASN A 29 1.42 -7.06 -1.57
CA ASN A 29 0.56 -8.24 -1.67
C ASN A 29 0.91 -9.21 -0.54
N CYS A 30 0.08 -9.30 0.50
CA CYS A 30 0.29 -10.25 1.60
C CYS A 30 0.16 -11.70 1.07
N PRO A 31 1.13 -12.60 1.31
CA PRO A 31 0.99 -14.01 0.98
C PRO A 31 -0.22 -14.61 1.69
N ALA A 32 -0.74 -15.73 1.16
CA ALA A 32 -1.86 -16.43 1.79
C ALA A 32 -1.46 -17.13 3.10
N GLU A 33 -0.18 -17.42 3.28
CA GLU A 33 0.36 -18.15 4.43
C GLU A 33 1.82 -17.76 4.70
N VAL A 34 2.20 -17.69 5.97
CA VAL A 34 3.58 -17.50 6.46
C VAL A 34 3.81 -18.43 7.65
N ASP A 35 4.88 -19.21 7.65
CA ASP A 35 5.24 -20.11 8.77
C ASP A 35 4.09 -21.06 9.19
N GLY A 36 3.32 -21.55 8.21
CA GLY A 36 2.14 -22.40 8.44
C GLY A 36 0.90 -21.66 8.99
N LEU A 37 0.96 -20.33 9.14
CA LEU A 37 -0.16 -19.50 9.59
C LEU A 37 -0.83 -18.80 8.41
N LYS A 38 -2.14 -18.96 8.28
CA LYS A 38 -2.93 -18.33 7.21
C LYS A 38 -3.07 -16.82 7.44
N LEU A 39 -3.17 -16.09 6.34
CA LEU A 39 -3.49 -14.67 6.34
C LEU A 39 -4.87 -14.46 6.97
N TYR A 40 -4.89 -13.75 8.09
CA TYR A 40 -6.11 -13.37 8.79
C TYR A 40 -6.63 -12.04 8.26
N GLN A 41 -5.75 -11.05 8.14
CA GLN A 41 -6.11 -9.70 7.71
C GLN A 41 -4.96 -9.04 6.93
N ALA A 42 -5.32 -8.31 5.88
CA ALA A 42 -4.43 -7.45 5.11
C ALA A 42 -5.07 -6.08 4.92
N CYS A 43 -4.38 -5.00 5.30
CA CYS A 43 -4.90 -3.64 5.09
C CYS A 43 -3.79 -2.58 5.07
N LEU A 44 -4.10 -1.41 4.50
CA LEU A 44 -3.21 -0.26 4.44
C LEU A 44 -3.47 0.68 5.64
N ARG A 45 -2.41 1.07 6.35
CA ARG A 45 -2.44 2.07 7.42
C ARG A 45 -1.28 3.04 7.26
N SER A 46 -1.57 4.34 7.15
CA SER A 46 -0.54 5.39 7.09
C SER A 46 0.59 5.13 6.08
N ARG A 47 0.24 4.59 4.89
CA ARG A 47 1.15 4.15 3.80
C ARG A 47 1.92 2.85 4.01
N SER A 48 1.75 2.19 5.15
CA SER A 48 2.29 0.86 5.38
C SER A 48 1.22 -0.20 5.18
N THR A 49 1.62 -1.34 4.62
CA THR A 49 0.75 -2.51 4.51
C THR A 49 0.92 -3.38 5.75
N HIS A 50 -0.19 -3.68 6.41
CA HIS A 50 -0.24 -4.54 7.58
C HIS A 50 -0.80 -5.89 7.15
N CYS A 51 0.00 -6.95 7.32
CA CYS A 51 -0.40 -8.32 7.12
C CYS A 51 -0.37 -9.05 8.47
N THR A 52 -1.50 -9.56 8.90
CA THR A 52 -1.62 -10.33 10.14
C THR A 52 -1.90 -11.78 9.78
N TYR A 53 -1.04 -12.69 10.24
CA TYR A 53 -1.18 -14.13 10.08
C TYR A 53 -1.45 -14.75 11.43
N GLY A 54 -2.35 -15.71 11.51
CA GLY A 54 -2.57 -16.37 12.78
C GLY A 54 -3.71 -17.36 12.79
N LEU A 55 -3.68 -18.15 13.85
CA LEU A 55 -4.81 -18.94 14.31
C LEU A 55 -5.33 -18.24 15.55
N VAL A 56 -6.60 -17.85 15.51
CA VAL A 56 -7.25 -17.12 16.60
C VAL A 56 -6.98 -17.85 17.93
N HIS A 57 -6.49 -17.11 18.92
CA HIS A 57 -6.14 -17.60 20.27
C HIS A 57 -4.89 -18.49 20.41
N LEU A 58 -4.03 -18.62 19.40
CA LEU A 58 -2.84 -19.46 19.48
C LEU A 58 -1.53 -18.72 19.21
N LYS A 59 -1.39 -18.17 18.01
CA LYS A 59 -0.16 -17.53 17.55
C LYS A 59 -0.50 -16.50 16.49
N TRP A 60 0.16 -15.34 16.60
CA TRP A 60 0.09 -14.26 15.62
C TRP A 60 1.48 -13.96 15.07
N ILE A 61 1.53 -13.60 13.78
CA ILE A 61 2.69 -13.02 13.12
C ILE A 61 2.23 -11.71 12.48
N TYR A 62 2.96 -10.63 12.77
CA TYR A 62 2.66 -9.30 12.27
C TYR A 62 3.76 -8.88 11.29
N CYS A 63 3.43 -8.89 9.99
CA CYS A 63 4.34 -8.39 8.97
C CYS A 63 3.86 -7.03 8.49
N HIS A 64 4.69 -6.01 8.70
CA HIS A 64 4.43 -4.65 8.25
C HIS A 64 5.40 -4.30 7.13
N TYR A 65 4.87 -3.72 6.06
CA TYR A 65 5.65 -3.34 4.89
C TYR A 65 5.49 -1.86 4.59
N ASP A 66 6.55 -1.22 4.10
CA ASP A 66 6.47 0.13 3.58
C ASP A 66 5.78 0.16 2.20
N GLU A 67 5.74 1.36 1.59
CA GLU A 67 5.14 1.58 0.27
C GLU A 67 5.97 0.97 -0.88
N GLN A 68 7.20 0.51 -0.60
CA GLN A 68 8.07 -0.20 -1.53
C GLN A 68 8.00 -1.72 -1.40
N GLY A 69 7.30 -2.23 -0.38
CA GLY A 69 7.22 -3.68 -0.10
C GLY A 69 8.39 -4.20 0.73
N THR A 70 9.12 -3.31 1.40
CA THR A 70 10.18 -3.67 2.34
C THR A 70 9.60 -3.90 3.71
N LEU A 71 10.02 -4.97 4.37
CA LEU A 71 9.65 -5.24 5.75
C LEU A 71 10.18 -4.15 6.68
N ILE A 72 9.28 -3.50 7.45
CA ILE A 72 9.67 -2.50 8.44
C ILE A 72 10.00 -3.16 9.78
N ALA A 73 10.87 -2.53 10.56
CA ALA A 73 11.42 -3.07 11.81
C ALA A 73 10.39 -3.36 12.91
N THR A 74 9.18 -2.80 12.82
CA THR A 74 8.08 -3.08 13.75
C THR A 74 7.40 -4.43 13.50
N SER A 75 7.84 -5.20 12.52
CA SER A 75 7.30 -6.53 12.21
C SER A 75 7.72 -7.55 13.26
N GLU A 76 6.72 -8.19 13.88
CA GLU A 76 6.93 -9.26 14.84
C GLU A 76 6.91 -10.61 14.11
N GLY A 77 8.06 -10.97 13.54
CA GLY A 77 8.27 -12.27 12.93
C GLY A 77 9.51 -12.32 12.05
N THR A 78 10.47 -13.17 12.39
CA THR A 78 11.62 -13.50 11.52
C THR A 78 11.21 -14.21 10.23
N SER A 79 9.97 -14.69 10.15
CA SER A 79 9.42 -15.46 9.03
C SER A 79 8.77 -14.60 7.94
N CYS A 80 8.68 -13.27 8.13
CA CYS A 80 8.05 -12.40 7.15
C CYS A 80 8.92 -12.29 5.88
N PRO A 81 8.38 -12.64 4.69
CA PRO A 81 9.12 -12.55 3.44
C PRO A 81 9.43 -11.10 3.08
N SER A 82 10.63 -10.84 2.56
CA SER A 82 11.05 -9.53 2.06
C SER A 82 12.14 -9.72 1.00
N PRO A 83 12.10 -9.00 -0.14
CA PRO A 83 11.13 -7.98 -0.53
C PRO A 83 9.83 -8.57 -1.10
N MET A 84 8.76 -7.78 -1.08
CA MET A 84 7.44 -8.20 -1.56
C MET A 84 7.00 -7.44 -2.81
N SER A 85 6.15 -8.08 -3.63
CA SER A 85 5.52 -7.43 -4.78
C SER A 85 4.39 -6.50 -4.36
N LEU A 86 4.24 -5.40 -5.09
CA LEU A 86 3.18 -4.42 -4.89
C LEU A 86 1.92 -4.80 -5.70
N ALA A 87 0.76 -4.48 -5.15
CA ALA A 87 -0.56 -4.63 -5.72
C ALA A 87 -1.32 -3.29 -5.69
N SER A 88 -2.32 -3.16 -6.56
CA SER A 88 -3.29 -2.06 -6.57
C SER A 88 -4.60 -2.48 -5.90
N GLY A 89 -5.46 -1.51 -5.56
CA GLY A 89 -6.79 -1.81 -4.98
C GLY A 89 -6.80 -2.13 -3.48
N CYS A 90 -5.84 -1.58 -2.75
CA CYS A 90 -5.61 -1.81 -1.33
C CYS A 90 -6.77 -1.29 -0.47
N LYS A 91 -7.22 -2.09 0.51
CA LYS A 91 -8.23 -1.66 1.48
C LYS A 91 -7.58 -1.01 2.70
N ALA A 92 -8.07 0.16 3.09
CA ALA A 92 -7.66 0.79 4.34
C ALA A 92 -8.14 -0.02 5.55
N CYS A 93 -7.38 0.00 6.65
CA CYS A 93 -7.80 -0.64 7.89
C CYS A 93 -9.01 0.11 8.49
N THR A 94 -10.12 -0.59 8.71
CA THR A 94 -11.35 0.00 9.29
C THR A 94 -11.45 -0.17 10.80
N THR A 95 -10.56 -0.94 11.42
CA THR A 95 -10.53 -1.20 12.87
C THR A 95 -9.08 -1.27 13.38
N PRO A 96 -8.84 -1.10 14.70
CA PRO A 96 -7.61 -1.60 15.30
C PRO A 96 -7.53 -3.10 14.98
N GLY A 97 -6.32 -3.60 14.67
CA GLY A 97 -6.09 -5.03 14.46
C GLY A 97 -6.50 -5.86 15.69
N PRO A 98 -6.48 -7.20 15.60
CA PRO A 98 -6.71 -8.05 16.75
C PRO A 98 -5.73 -7.69 17.90
N PRO A 99 -6.17 -7.85 19.16
CA PRO A 99 -5.38 -7.53 20.35
C PRO A 99 -4.14 -8.43 20.51
#